data_AF-A0A0G1VVJ7-F1
#
_entry.id   AF-A0A0G1VVJ7-F1
#
_cell.length_a   1.000
_cell.length_b   1.000
_cell.length_c   1.000
_cell.angle_alpha   90.00
_cell.angle_beta   90.00
_cell.angle_gamma   90.00
#
_symmetry.space_group_name_H-M   'P 1'
#
loop_
_entity.id
_entity.type
_entity.pdbx_description
1 polymer ?
#
loop_
_entity_poly.entity_id
_entity_poly.type
_entity_poly.pdbx_seq_one_letter_code
_entity_poly.pdbx_strand_id
1 'polypeptide(L)'
;MSDVARLTELPPVRYMYRRNGLISKTVHYFLFQSAAKEKLRPQRKEGIRQAQWMPIDEALAIIGYAKTNTSLLLKVKQWILSSRPT
;
A
#
# COMPACT_ATOMS: atom_id res chain seq x y z
N MET A 1 10.14 18.97 9.03
CA MET A 1 9.26 17.79 9.08
C MET A 1 8.59 17.69 7.72
N SER A 2 8.66 16.55 7.06
CA SER A 2 7.94 16.37 5.81
C SER A 2 6.44 16.25 6.09
N ASP A 3 5.64 17.10 5.47
CA ASP A 3 4.18 17.05 5.55
C ASP A 3 3.67 15.77 4.88
N VAL A 4 3.27 14.81 5.72
CA VAL A 4 2.54 13.62 5.29
C VAL A 4 1.05 13.91 5.45
N ALA A 5 0.33 14.00 4.34
CA ALA A 5 -1.11 14.22 4.32
C ALA A 5 -1.84 12.89 4.06
N ARG A 6 -2.83 12.56 4.89
CA ARG A 6 -3.73 11.44 4.63
C ARG A 6 -4.76 11.87 3.58
N LEU A 7 -4.83 11.14 2.48
CA LEU A 7 -5.72 11.45 1.36
C LEU A 7 -7.09 10.78 1.53
N THR A 8 -7.08 9.47 1.78
CA THR A 8 -8.32 8.69 1.93
C THR A 8 -8.08 7.36 2.65
N GLU A 9 -9.15 6.74 3.11
CA GLU A 9 -9.17 5.34 3.53
C GLU A 9 -9.52 4.45 2.32
N LEU A 10 -8.84 3.32 2.21
CA LEU A 10 -9.11 2.30 1.20
C LEU A 10 -9.90 1.15 1.84
N PRO A 11 -10.75 0.44 1.08
CA PRO A 11 -11.58 -0.62 1.65
C PRO A 11 -10.75 -1.71 2.34
N PRO A 12 -11.20 -2.17 3.52
CA PRO A 12 -10.44 -3.15 4.27
C PRO A 12 -10.43 -4.51 3.58
N VAL A 13 -9.37 -5.28 3.82
CA VAL A 13 -9.27 -6.68 3.38
C VAL A 13 -9.42 -7.58 4.59
N ARG A 14 -10.34 -8.55 4.50
CA ARG A 14 -10.51 -9.61 5.49
C ARG A 14 -10.04 -10.94 4.93
N TYR A 15 -9.22 -11.65 5.69
CA TYR A 15 -8.77 -13.00 5.34
C TYR A 15 -8.55 -13.86 6.57
N MET A 16 -8.51 -15.16 6.35
CA MET A 16 -8.25 -16.15 7.40
C MET A 16 -7.00 -16.95 7.04
N TYR A 17 -6.19 -17.28 8.03
CA TYR A 17 -5.02 -18.13 7.87
C TYR A 17 -4.79 -18.96 9.13
N ARG A 18 -3.99 -20.02 9.02
CA ARG A 18 -3.63 -20.86 10.17
C ARG A 18 -2.20 -20.60 10.61
N ARG A 19 -2.02 -20.30 11.91
CA ARG A 19 -0.74 -20.23 12.60
C ARG A 19 -1.00 -20.47 14.09
N ASN A 20 -0.67 -21.67 14.58
CA ASN A 20 -1.00 -22.11 15.95
C ASN A 20 -2.51 -22.00 16.29
N GLY A 21 -3.38 -22.17 15.29
CA GLY A 21 -4.82 -21.93 15.39
C GLY A 21 -5.37 -21.22 14.16
N LEU A 22 -6.69 -21.10 14.05
CA LEU A 22 -7.35 -20.34 13.00
C LEU A 22 -7.41 -18.86 13.39
N ILE A 23 -6.82 -18.01 12.56
CA ILE A 23 -6.77 -16.56 12.78
C ILE A 23 -7.65 -15.88 11.74
N SER A 24 -8.55 -14.99 12.19
CA SER A 24 -9.29 -14.06 11.33
C SER A 24 -8.63 -12.70 11.42
N LYS A 25 -8.23 -12.12 10.28
CA LYS A 25 -7.53 -10.84 10.23
C LYS A 25 -8.27 -9.86 9.31
N THR A 26 -8.44 -8.64 9.80
CA THR A 26 -8.90 -7.48 9.03
C THR A 26 -7.75 -6.49 8.92
N VAL A 27 -7.50 -5.99 7.71
CA VAL A 27 -6.44 -5.01 7.43
C VAL A 27 -7.09 -3.74 6.87
N HIS A 28 -6.88 -2.63 7.57
CA HIS A 28 -7.28 -1.29 7.13
C HIS A 28 -6.13 -0.63 6.37
N TYR A 29 -6.45 -0.02 5.24
CA TYR A 29 -5.48 0.60 4.35
C TYR A 29 -5.77 2.08 4.21
N PHE A 30 -4.72 2.90 4.15
CA PHE A 30 -4.83 4.35 4.02
C PHE A 30 -3.88 4.82 2.93
N LEU A 31 -4.33 5.80 2.15
CA LEU A 31 -3.49 6.46 1.14
C LEU A 31 -2.93 7.75 1.72
N PHE A 32 -1.63 7.94 1.58
CA PHE A 32 -0.92 9.13 2.02
C PHE A 32 -0.20 9.78 0.85
N GLN A 33 -0.05 11.10 0.92
CA GLN A 33 0.80 11.89 0.06
C GLN A 33 1.89 12.55 0.90
N SER A 34 3.08 12.64 0.34
CA SER A 34 4.18 13.40 0.94
C SER A 34 4.97 14.08 -0.16
N ALA A 35 5.39 15.32 0.09
CA ALA A 35 6.38 16.01 -0.73
C ALA A 35 7.82 15.59 -0.37
N ALA A 36 8.00 14.72 0.63
CA ALA A 36 9.31 14.23 1.05
C ALA A 36 10.05 13.57 -0.10
N LYS A 37 11.26 14.04 -0.37
CA LYS A 37 12.24 13.36 -1.24
C LYS A 37 13.18 12.45 -0.44
N GLU A 38 12.75 12.02 0.74
CA GLU A 38 13.58 11.24 1.65
C GLU A 38 13.96 9.89 1.03
N LYS A 39 15.20 9.46 1.30
CA LYS A 39 15.65 8.12 0.92
C LYS A 39 14.93 7.10 1.77
N LEU A 40 14.21 6.18 1.11
CA LEU A 40 13.55 5.06 1.76
C LEU A 40 14.55 4.22 2.56
N ARG A 41 14.19 3.90 3.80
CA ARG A 41 14.97 3.02 4.68
C ARG A 41 14.10 1.83 5.08
N PRO A 42 14.39 0.61 4.61
CA PRO A 42 13.60 -0.55 4.99
C PRO A 42 13.80 -0.89 6.47
N GLN A 43 12.74 -1.29 7.14
CA GLN A 43 12.78 -1.73 8.53
C GLN A 43 13.33 -3.17 8.63
N ARG A 44 14.65 -3.30 8.50
CA ARG A 44 15.34 -4.61 8.43
C ARG A 44 15.05 -5.53 9.62
N LYS A 45 14.83 -4.96 10.81
CA LYS A 45 14.49 -5.72 12.04
C LYS A 45 13.15 -6.46 11.91
N GLU A 46 12.25 -6.01 11.03
CA GLU A 46 10.97 -6.67 10.74
C GLU A 46 11.03 -7.60 9.53
N GLY A 47 12.24 -7.84 9.00
CA GLY A 47 12.44 -8.71 7.83
C GLY A 47 12.22 -8.02 6.48
N ILE A 48 11.91 -6.72 6.45
CA ILE A 48 11.81 -5.95 5.21
C ILE A 48 13.23 -5.68 4.69
N ARG A 49 13.54 -6.21 3.49
CA ARG A 49 14.90 -6.16 2.92
C ARG A 49 15.15 -4.92 2.08
N GLN A 50 14.14 -4.48 1.33
CA GLN A 50 14.23 -3.40 0.33
C GLN A 50 12.96 -2.56 0.36
N ALA A 51 13.09 -1.28 0.01
CA ALA A 51 12.00 -0.34 -0.16
C ALA A 51 12.33 0.60 -1.32
N GLN A 52 11.40 0.77 -2.25
CA GLN A 52 11.59 1.57 -3.46
C GLN A 52 10.30 2.30 -3.82
N TRP A 53 10.45 3.51 -4.37
CA TRP A 53 9.37 4.20 -5.07
C TRP A 53 9.28 3.62 -6.48
N MET A 54 8.07 3.35 -6.95
CA MET A 54 7.84 2.79 -8.28
C MET A 54 6.55 3.33 -8.88
N PRO A 55 6.46 3.39 -10.22
CA PRO A 55 5.20 3.66 -10.91
C PRO A 55 4.13 2.65 -10.50
N ILE A 56 2.88 3.13 -10.41
CA ILE A 56 1.75 2.30 -9.97
C ILE A 56 1.52 1.07 -10.88
N ASP A 57 1.82 1.21 -12.16
CA ASP A 57 1.67 0.13 -13.15
C ASP A 57 2.72 -0.96 -12.97
N GLU A 58 3.96 -0.59 -12.63
CA GLU A 58 5.01 -1.56 -12.28
C GLU A 58 4.68 -2.26 -10.96
N ALA A 59 4.16 -1.54 -9.97
CA ALA A 59 3.73 -2.13 -8.70
C ALA A 59 2.62 -3.17 -8.90
N LEU A 60 1.66 -2.91 -9.81
CA LEU A 60 0.60 -3.85 -10.18
C LEU A 60 1.15 -5.13 -10.81
N ALA A 61 2.25 -5.04 -11.57
CA ALA A 61 2.85 -6.19 -12.25
C ALA A 61 3.60 -7.14 -11.31
N ILE A 62 4.13 -6.64 -10.17
CA ILE A 62 5.01 -7.42 -9.29
C ILE A 62 4.40 -7.77 -7.92
N ILE A 63 3.14 -7.38 -7.66
CA ILE A 63 2.56 -7.52 -6.32
C ILE A 63 2.39 -8.99 -5.90
N GLY A 64 2.99 -9.37 -4.77
CA GLY A 64 2.99 -10.77 -4.31
C GLY A 64 1.61 -11.32 -3.91
N TYR A 65 0.76 -10.51 -3.28
CA TYR A 65 -0.60 -10.90 -2.88
C TYR A 65 -1.65 -10.32 -3.84
N ALA A 66 -1.51 -10.62 -5.14
CA ALA A 66 -2.39 -10.06 -6.18
C ALA A 66 -3.89 -10.23 -5.88
N LYS A 67 -4.30 -11.41 -5.41
CA LYS A 67 -5.72 -11.70 -5.09
C LYS A 67 -6.34 -10.69 -4.10
N THR A 68 -5.58 -10.23 -3.12
CA THR A 68 -6.07 -9.30 -2.09
C THR A 68 -5.72 -7.85 -2.39
N ASN A 69 -4.58 -7.60 -3.04
CA ASN A 69 -4.00 -6.27 -3.12
C ASN A 69 -4.15 -5.59 -4.48
N THR A 70 -4.42 -6.33 -5.57
CA THR A 70 -4.61 -5.72 -6.90
C THR A 70 -5.77 -4.74 -6.91
N SER A 71 -6.91 -5.08 -6.27
CA SER A 71 -8.06 -4.18 -6.19
C SER A 71 -7.74 -2.89 -5.40
N LEU A 72 -6.87 -2.96 -4.40
CA LEU A 72 -6.41 -1.79 -3.65
C LEU A 72 -5.57 -0.86 -4.54
N LEU A 73 -4.59 -1.42 -5.25
CA LEU A 73 -3.73 -0.65 -6.16
C LEU A 73 -4.52 -0.04 -7.32
N LEU A 74 -5.51 -0.76 -7.87
CA LEU A 74 -6.39 -0.21 -8.90
C LEU A 74 -7.22 0.97 -8.39
N LYS A 75 -7.72 0.92 -7.15
CA LYS A 75 -8.40 2.06 -6.52
C LYS A 75 -7.47 3.25 -6.32
N VAL A 76 -6.23 3.01 -5.92
CA VAL A 76 -5.21 4.06 -5.83
C VAL A 76 -4.94 4.67 -7.20
N LYS A 77 -4.79 3.85 -8.25
CA LYS A 77 -4.60 4.32 -9.63
C LYS A 77 -5.77 5.20 -10.07
N GLN A 78 -7.01 4.77 -9.84
CA GLN A 78 -8.21 5.54 -10.15
C GLN A 78 -8.22 6.88 -9.39
N TRP A 79 -7.90 6.86 -8.09
CA TRP A 79 -7.83 8.07 -7.28
C TRP A 79 -6.77 9.06 -7.78
N ILE A 80 -5.58 8.57 -8.17
CA ILE A 80 -4.51 9.39 -8.74
C ILE A 80 -4.99 10.06 -10.04
N LEU A 81 -5.70 9.32 -10.90
CA LEU A 81 -6.21 9.86 -12.17
C LEU A 81 -7.32 10.89 -11.96
N SER A 82 -8.22 10.69 -10.98
CA SER A 82 -9.31 11.63 -10.69
C SER A 82 -8.86 12.88 -9.94
N SER A 83 -7.71 12.84 -9.28
CA SER A 83 -7.20 13.94 -8.44
C SER A 83 -6.19 14.85 -9.16
N ARG A 84 -5.88 14.57 -10.44
CA ARG A 84 -5.08 15.46 -11.27
C ARG A 84 -5.99 16.53 -11.87
N PRO A 85 -5.75 17.83 -11.63
CA PRO A 85 -6.44 18.88 -12.37
C PRO A 85 -6.04 18.77 -13.85
N THR A 86 -7.03 18.86 -14.74
CA THR A 86 -6.83 19.07 -16.19
C THR A 86 -6.17 20.40 -16.47
#